data_AF-A0A7K3B6X5-F1
#
_entry.id   AF-A0A7K3B6X5-F1
#
_cell.length_a   1.000
_cell.length_b   1.000
_cell.length_c   1.000
_cell.angle_alpha   90.00
_cell.angle_beta   90.00
_cell.angle_gamma   90.00
#
_symmetry.space_group_name_H-M   'P 1'
#
loop_
_entity.id
_entity.type
_entity.pdbx_description
1 polymer ?
#
loop_
_entity_poly.entity_id
_entity_poly.type
_entity_poly.pdbx_seq_one_letter_code
_entity_poly.pdbx_strand_id
1 'polypeptide(L)' 'MNEWQGLDDLLRSDPLDPGCDAALDLMDVYLELFLADAAPERRYPGVAVHLRGCPACEEDFRGLLAAVTGR' A
#
# COMPACT_ATOMS: atom_id res chain seq x y z
N MET A 1 8.18 -27.84 -15.99
CA MET A 1 7.77 -26.97 -14.88
C MET A 1 7.56 -27.89 -13.68
N ASN A 2 8.25 -27.61 -12.59
CA ASN A 2 8.07 -28.36 -11.34
C ASN A 2 6.79 -27.84 -10.63
N GLU A 3 6.06 -28.72 -9.95
CA GLU A 3 4.87 -28.39 -9.15
C GLU A 3 5.15 -27.24 -8.15
N TRP A 4 6.37 -27.18 -7.63
CA TRP A 4 6.83 -26.15 -6.71
C TRP A 4 7.02 -24.77 -7.36
N GLN A 5 7.40 -24.71 -8.64
CA GLN A 5 7.54 -23.42 -9.36
C GLN A 5 6.19 -22.75 -9.60
N GLY A 6 5.14 -23.53 -9.85
CA GLY A 6 3.79 -22.99 -10.04
C GLY A 6 3.19 -22.42 -8.76
N LEU A 7 3.54 -22.98 -7.59
CA LEU A 7 3.14 -22.44 -6.29
C LEU A 7 3.86 -21.14 -5.96
N ASP A 8 5.17 -21.06 -6.21
CA ASP A 8 5.94 -19.83 -6.01
C ASP A 8 5.44 -18.68 -6.91
N ASP A 9 5.04 -18.98 -8.14
CA ASP A 9 4.43 -18.00 -9.03
C ASP A 9 3.06 -17.53 -8.54
N LEU A 10 2.27 -18.44 -7.96
CA LEU A 10 0.94 -18.12 -7.40
C LEU A 10 1.03 -17.26 -6.13
N LEU A 11 2.05 -17.49 -5.30
CA LEU A 11 2.26 -16.78 -4.03
C LEU A 11 3.14 -15.53 -4.16
N ARG A 12 3.65 -15.24 -5.37
CA ARG A 12 4.51 -14.08 -5.60
C ARG A 12 3.70 -12.81 -5.42
N SER A 13 3.98 -12.07 -4.35
CA SER A 13 3.60 -10.66 -4.23
C SER A 13 4.43 -9.80 -5.18
N ASP A 14 3.96 -8.60 -5.48
CA ASP A 14 4.78 -7.61 -6.16
C ASP A 14 6.06 -7.38 -5.31
N PRO A 15 7.27 -7.44 -5.88
CA PRO A 15 8.52 -7.28 -5.12
C PRO A 15 8.68 -5.88 -4.51
N LEU A 16 7.89 -4.90 -4.94
CA LEU A 16 7.83 -3.58 -4.31
C LEU A 16 6.88 -3.55 -3.12
N ASP A 17 5.99 -4.53 -2.95
CA ASP A 17 5.03 -4.58 -1.86
C ASP A 17 5.75 -4.84 -0.52
N PRO A 18 5.74 -3.87 0.41
CA PRO A 18 6.38 -4.01 1.71
C PRO A 18 5.56 -4.84 2.72
N GLY A 19 4.30 -5.18 2.40
CA GLY A 19 3.35 -5.83 3.30
C GLY A 19 2.62 -4.86 4.23
N CYS A 20 1.62 -5.39 4.96
CA CYS A 20 0.71 -4.59 5.78
C CYS A 20 1.42 -3.78 6.87
N ASP A 21 2.30 -4.42 7.66
CA ASP A 21 2.94 -3.79 8.82
C ASP A 21 3.74 -2.55 8.39
N ALA A 22 4.61 -2.71 7.38
CA ALA A 22 5.43 -1.62 6.87
C ALA A 22 4.62 -0.55 6.13
N ALA A 23 3.49 -0.91 5.51
CA ALA A 23 2.58 0.06 4.91
C ALA A 23 1.83 0.88 5.98
N LEU A 24 1.38 0.24 7.06
CA LEU A 24 0.70 0.90 8.18
C LEU A 24 1.65 1.82 8.94
N ASP A 25 2.90 1.41 9.16
CA ASP A 25 3.94 2.24 9.81
C ASP A 25 4.26 3.53 9.04
N LEU A 26 3.98 3.58 7.73
CA LEU A 26 4.20 4.73 6.87
C LEU A 26 2.91 5.45 6.47
N MET A 27 1.75 5.00 6.97
CA MET A 27 0.44 5.44 6.50
C MET A 27 0.18 6.92 6.76
N ASP A 28 0.59 7.41 7.93
CA ASP A 28 0.48 8.82 8.32
C ASP A 28 1.31 9.71 7.40
N VAL A 29 2.58 9.38 7.17
CA VAL A 29 3.48 10.11 6.27
C VAL A 29 2.96 10.08 4.82
N TYR A 30 2.48 8.92 4.37
CA TYR A 30 1.91 8.76 3.04
C TYR A 30 0.67 9.66 2.86
N LEU A 31 -0.20 9.71 3.86
CA LEU A 31 -1.39 10.58 3.88
C LEU A 31 -1.03 12.07 3.88
N GLU A 32 -0.04 12.49 4.68
CA GLU A 32 0.41 13.89 4.69
C GLU A 32 0.90 14.33 3.31
N LEU A 33 1.70 13.49 2.64
CA LEU A 33 2.16 13.75 1.28
C LEU A 33 1.02 13.76 0.26
N PHE A 34 0.02 12.89 0.43
CA PHE A 34 -1.18 12.88 -0.40
C PHE A 34 -1.96 14.19 -0.27
N LEU A 35 -2.18 14.66 0.97
CA LEU A 35 -2.87 15.93 1.25
C LEU A 35 -2.10 17.15 0.74
N ALA A 36 -0.77 17.06 0.69
CA ALA A 36 0.11 18.11 0.17
C ALA A 36 0.27 18.09 -1.37
N ASP A 37 -0.41 17.19 -2.09
CA ASP A 37 -0.22 16.96 -3.53
C ASP A 37 1.25 16.69 -3.92
N ALA A 38 2.00 16.05 -3.02
CA ALA A 38 3.45 15.86 -3.13
C ALA A 38 3.85 14.53 -3.80
N ALA A 39 2.95 13.93 -4.58
CA ALA A 39 3.13 12.65 -5.28
C ALA A 39 3.65 11.51 -4.34
N PRO A 40 2.88 11.12 -3.31
CA PRO A 40 3.29 10.09 -2.34
C PRO A 40 3.68 8.77 -3.00
N GLU A 41 3.02 8.38 -4.09
CA GLU A 41 3.32 7.18 -4.88
C GLU A 41 4.70 7.20 -5.54
N ARG A 42 5.27 8.39 -5.80
CA ARG A 42 6.65 8.52 -6.28
C ARG A 42 7.66 8.43 -5.15
N ARG A 43 7.29 8.89 -3.96
CA ARG A 43 8.18 8.91 -2.78
C ARG A 43 8.22 7.57 -2.05
N TYR A 44 7.09 6.87 -2.04
CA TYR A 44 6.85 5.58 -1.40
C TYR A 44 6.13 4.62 -2.37
N PRO A 45 6.80 4.20 -3.46
CA PRO A 45 6.18 3.36 -4.48
C PRO A 45 5.69 2.01 -3.93
N GLY A 46 6.36 1.47 -2.91
CA GLY A 46 5.94 0.21 -2.27
C GLY A 46 4.60 0.33 -1.53
N VAL A 47 4.38 1.43 -0.80
CA VAL A 47 3.09 1.69 -0.13
C VAL A 47 1.98 1.83 -1.18
N ALA A 48 2.25 2.51 -2.29
CA ALA A 48 1.28 2.62 -3.39
C ALA A 48 0.96 1.26 -4.05
N VAL A 49 1.96 0.36 -4.15
CA VAL A 49 1.74 -1.02 -4.60
C VAL A 49 0.86 -1.77 -3.61
N HIS A 50 1.16 -1.69 -2.32
CA HIS A 50 0.40 -2.37 -1.27
C HIS A 50 -1.06 -1.92 -1.21
N LEU A 51 -1.32 -0.61 -1.21
CA LEU A 51 -2.69 -0.07 -1.19
C LEU A 51 -3.52 -0.54 -2.40
N ARG A 52 -2.90 -0.82 -3.55
CA ARG A 52 -3.59 -1.41 -4.71
C ARG A 52 -3.84 -2.90 -4.57
N GLY A 53 -3.00 -3.61 -3.80
CA GLY A 53 -3.06 -5.07 -3.61
C GLY A 53 -3.83 -5.54 -2.37
N CYS A 54 -3.98 -4.67 -1.37
CA CYS A 54 -4.58 -5.00 -0.07
C CYS A 54 -5.81 -4.12 0.21
N PRO A 55 -7.04 -4.65 -0.02
CA PRO A 55 -8.28 -3.90 0.20
C PRO A 55 -8.45 -3.37 1.63
N ALA A 56 -7.99 -4.10 2.64
CA ALA A 56 -8.09 -3.65 4.04
C ALA A 56 -7.26 -2.38 4.29
N CYS A 57 -5.99 -2.35 3.85
CA CYS A 57 -5.15 -1.17 4.02
C CYS A 57 -5.62 0.01 3.15
N GLU A 58 -6.28 -0.26 2.02
CA GLU A 58 -6.91 0.76 1.18
C GLU A 58 -8.13 1.40 1.87
N GLU A 59 -8.96 0.60 2.52
CA GLU A 59 -10.07 1.07 3.36
C GLU A 59 -9.57 1.90 4.55
N ASP A 60 -8.51 1.44 5.23
CA ASP A 60 -7.88 2.17 6.34
C ASP A 60 -7.38 3.55 5.86
N PHE A 61 -6.68 3.60 4.72
CA PHE A 61 -6.21 4.85 4.13
C PHE A 61 -7.36 5.81 3.80
N ARG A 62 -8.44 5.32 3.17
CA ARG A 62 -9.63 6.12 2.87
C ARG A 62 -10.33 6.61 4.14
N GLY A 63 -10.39 5.77 5.18
CA GLY A 63 -10.96 6.13 6.48
C GLY A 63 -10.18 7.26 7.15
N LEU A 64 -8.85 7.17 7.15
CA LEU A 64 -7.98 8.25 7.64
C LEU A 64 -8.15 9.54 6.83
N LEU A 65 -8.19 9.44 5.50
CA LEU A 65 -8.42 10.58 4.63
C LEU A 65 -9.77 11.26 4.91
N ALA A 66 -10.83 10.48 5.08
CA ALA A 66 -12.16 10.98 5.45
C ALA A 66 -12.14 11.70 6.81
N ALA A 67 -11.50 11.09 7.82
CA ALA A 67 -11.38 11.66 9.16
C ALA A 67 -10.63 13.00 9.17
N VAL A 68 -9.56 13.14 8.40
CA VAL A 68 -8.76 14.37 8.32
C VAL A 68 -9.43 15.45 7.47
N THR A 69 -10.17 15.07 6.42
CA THR A 69 -10.84 16.03 5.53
C THR A 69 -12.26 16.40 5.94
N GLY A 70 -12.82 15.72 6.95
CA GLY A 70 -14.16 15.98 7.47
C GLY A 70 -15.28 15.57 6.51
N ARG A 71 -15.09 14.50 5.75
CA ARG A 71 -16.09 13.93 4.83
C ARG A 71 -16.61 12.59 5.32
#